data_AF-A0A398AFC6-F1
#
_entry.id   AF-A0A398AFC6-F1
#
_cell.length_a   1.000
_cell.length_b   1.000
_cell.length_c   1.000
_cell.angle_alpha   90.00
_cell.angle_beta   90.00
_cell.angle_gamma   90.00
#
_symmetry.space_group_name_H-M   'P 1'
#
loop_
_entity.id
_entity.type
_entity.pdbx_description
1 polymer ?
#
loop_
_entity_poly.entity_id
_entity_poly.type
_entity_poly.pdbx_seq_one_letter_code
_entity_poly.pdbx_strand_id
1 'polypeptide(L)'
;MEKATERQKILLRHLNPLSSSPPPYKPTLLSAVNCAAELSSMAAFGDDVVIVAAYRTAICKAKRGGFKDTLPDDLLASVLKAVVERTSLDPSEVGDIVVGTVIAPGSQRAMECRVAAYFAGFPDTVPIRTVNRQCSSGLQAVADVAASIRAGYYDIGIGAGVESMSTDHIPGGGFNTTNPRAQEFPGARDCLLPMGITSENVAERYGVTREEQDMAAVESHKRAAAANASGKLKDEIVPVATKIVDPVTKAEKPIVVSVDDGVRPNSNMADLAKLKTVFKPNGSTTAGNASQISDGAGAVLLMKRSLAMKKGLPILGVFRSFAVTGVDPAVMGIGPAYAIPAAANLAGLKVSDIDLFEINEAFASQYVYCCKKLELDVEKVNVNGGAIAIGHPLGATGARCVATLLHEMKRRGKDCRFGVISMCIGTGMGAAAVFERGDSVDDLSNARVVANGSGH
;
A
#
# COMPACT_ATOMS: atom_id res chain seq x y z
N MET A 1 1.60 8.87 33.57
CA MET A 1 1.69 10.34 33.47
C MET A 1 3.09 10.80 33.06
N GLU A 2 4.17 10.31 33.66
CA GLU A 2 5.55 10.72 33.31
C GLU A 2 5.94 10.51 31.83
N LYS A 3 5.49 9.43 31.18
CA LYS A 3 5.73 9.21 29.74
C LYS A 3 5.06 10.26 28.83
N ALA A 4 3.94 10.85 29.25
CA ALA A 4 3.27 11.92 28.52
C ALA A 4 4.03 13.25 28.67
N THR A 5 4.53 13.52 29.89
CA THR A 5 5.34 14.70 30.21
C THR A 5 6.70 14.67 29.49
N GLU A 6 7.31 13.49 29.36
CA GLU A 6 8.60 13.34 28.67
C GLU A 6 8.46 13.48 27.15
N ARG A 7 7.34 12.99 26.57
CA ARG A 7 6.97 13.24 25.15
C ARG A 7 6.76 14.75 24.89
N GLN A 8 6.17 15.47 25.84
CA GLN A 8 5.97 16.92 25.75
C GLN A 8 7.29 17.71 25.85
N LYS A 9 8.23 17.27 26.68
CA LYS A 9 9.57 17.88 26.78
C LYS A 9 10.42 17.71 25.51
N ILE A 10 10.30 16.57 24.83
CA ILE A 10 10.98 16.32 23.56
C ILE A 10 10.41 17.24 22.47
N LEU A 11 9.09 17.40 22.40
CA LEU A 11 8.42 18.36 21.51
C LEU A 11 8.86 19.81 21.77
N LEU A 12 9.03 20.20 23.03
CA LEU A 12 9.45 21.57 23.40
C LEU A 12 10.93 21.85 23.08
N ARG A 13 11.80 20.84 23.01
CA ARG A 13 13.22 21.03 22.67
C ARG A 13 13.47 21.39 21.20
N HIS A 14 12.56 21.03 20.29
CA HIS A 14 12.66 21.41 18.87
C HIS A 14 12.23 22.86 18.58
N LEU A 15 11.67 23.57 19.58
CA LEU A 15 11.16 24.93 19.45
C LEU A 15 12.14 26.02 19.96
N ASN A 16 13.31 25.65 20.47
CA ASN A 16 14.32 26.61 20.95
C ASN A 16 15.47 26.78 19.95
N PRO A 17 15.55 27.89 19.19
CA PRO A 17 16.77 28.23 18.48
C PRO A 17 17.85 28.64 19.50
N LEU A 18 19.00 27.97 19.43
CA LEU A 18 20.22 28.41 20.12
C LEU A 18 20.55 29.84 19.67
N SER A 19 20.62 30.79 20.61
CA SER A 19 21.03 32.16 20.34
C SER A 19 22.18 32.57 21.26
N SER A 20 23.33 32.84 20.64
CA SER A 20 24.43 33.64 21.15
C SER A 20 24.02 35.13 21.21
N SER A 21 24.28 35.77 22.34
CA SER A 21 23.92 37.17 22.63
C SER A 21 24.77 38.21 21.88
N PRO A 22 24.14 39.33 21.44
CA PRO A 22 24.66 40.67 21.71
C PRO A 22 23.55 41.67 22.20
N PRO A 23 23.91 42.90 22.63
CA PRO A 23 23.19 43.67 23.67
C PRO A 23 22.05 44.59 23.14
N PRO A 24 21.32 45.34 24.00
CA PRO A 24 19.88 45.55 23.83
C PRO A 24 19.55 46.73 22.91
N TYR A 25 18.60 46.50 22.01
CA TYR A 25 17.81 47.56 21.40
C TYR A 25 16.34 47.16 21.44
N LYS A 26 15.52 47.90 22.20
CA LYS A 26 14.05 47.80 22.09
C LYS A 26 13.65 48.50 20.79
N PRO A 27 12.85 47.83 19.94
CA PRO A 27 11.45 48.23 19.90
C PRO A 27 10.48 47.04 19.86
N THR A 28 9.27 47.33 20.30
CA THR A 28 8.02 46.56 20.21
C THR A 28 7.89 45.69 18.95
N LEU A 29 8.09 44.37 19.08
CA LEU A 29 7.84 43.36 18.06
C LEU A 29 7.39 42.03 18.71
N LEU A 30 6.33 42.06 19.51
CA LEU A 30 5.81 40.86 20.21
C LEU A 30 4.48 40.33 19.65
N SER A 31 4.04 40.81 18.48
CA SER A 31 2.84 40.29 17.79
C SER A 31 3.16 39.62 16.44
N ALA A 32 4.20 40.06 15.73
CA ALA A 32 4.48 39.54 14.37
C ALA A 32 5.13 38.15 14.36
N VAL A 33 5.94 37.81 15.36
CA VAL A 33 6.71 36.54 15.39
C VAL A 33 5.80 35.34 15.69
N ASN A 34 4.82 35.49 16.59
CA ASN A 34 3.83 34.45 16.86
C ASN A 34 2.87 34.25 15.69
N CYS A 35 2.40 35.34 15.05
CA CYS A 35 1.57 35.21 13.85
C CYS A 35 2.32 34.51 12.71
N ALA A 36 3.61 34.81 12.49
CA ALA A 36 4.40 34.16 11.45
C ALA A 36 4.62 32.67 11.71
N ALA A 37 4.85 32.26 12.96
CA ALA A 37 4.99 30.84 13.34
C ALA A 37 3.65 30.08 13.22
N GLU A 38 2.53 30.68 13.64
CA GLU A 38 1.20 30.09 13.47
C GLU A 38 0.82 29.98 11.99
N LEU A 39 1.02 31.04 11.19
CA LEU A 39 0.81 31.05 9.74
C LEU A 39 1.69 30.01 9.04
N SER A 40 2.95 29.86 9.45
CA SER A 40 3.86 28.85 8.91
C SER A 40 3.43 27.43 9.28
N SER A 41 2.90 27.20 10.49
CA SER A 41 2.40 25.88 10.90
C SER A 41 1.06 25.53 10.24
N MET A 42 0.18 26.52 10.05
CA MET A 42 -1.10 26.35 9.35
C MET A 42 -0.90 26.13 7.86
N ALA A 43 0.07 26.82 7.24
CA ALA A 43 0.48 26.57 5.86
C ALA A 43 1.04 25.15 5.71
N ALA A 44 1.97 24.74 6.60
CA ALA A 44 2.53 23.39 6.61
C ALA A 44 1.47 22.29 6.80
N PHE A 45 0.42 22.55 7.59
CA PHE A 45 -0.72 21.63 7.74
C PHE A 45 -1.61 21.58 6.50
N GLY A 46 -1.92 22.74 5.90
CA GLY A 46 -2.72 22.84 4.67
C GLY A 46 -2.07 22.22 3.44
N ASP A 47 -0.74 22.11 3.45
CA ASP A 47 0.10 21.50 2.42
C ASP A 47 0.28 19.97 2.59
N ASP A 48 -0.31 19.38 3.63
CA ASP A 48 -0.33 17.92 3.78
C ASP A 48 -0.96 17.23 2.56
N VAL A 49 -0.40 16.08 2.18
CA VAL A 49 -1.03 15.17 1.22
C VAL A 49 -1.95 14.22 1.96
N VAL A 50 -3.24 14.34 1.68
CA VAL A 50 -4.29 13.54 2.32
C VAL A 50 -4.87 12.53 1.36
N ILE A 51 -5.31 11.40 1.91
CA ILE A 51 -6.05 10.36 1.21
C ILE A 51 -7.52 10.56 1.56
N VAL A 52 -8.37 10.77 0.56
CA VAL A 52 -9.82 10.95 0.75
C VAL A 52 -10.60 9.69 0.39
N ALA A 53 -10.04 8.82 -0.45
CA ALA A 53 -10.62 7.54 -0.81
C ALA A 53 -9.52 6.51 -1.13
N ALA A 54 -9.74 5.27 -0.73
CA ALA A 54 -8.90 4.14 -1.07
C ALA A 54 -9.77 2.88 -1.20
N TYR A 55 -9.73 2.26 -2.38
CA TYR A 55 -10.55 1.11 -2.71
C TYR A 55 -9.76 0.06 -3.49
N ARG A 56 -10.28 -1.15 -3.50
CA ARG A 56 -9.71 -2.29 -4.22
C ARG A 56 -10.80 -3.16 -4.82
N THR A 57 -10.45 -3.95 -5.82
CA THR A 57 -11.27 -5.11 -6.19
C THR A 57 -11.15 -6.17 -5.09
N ALA A 58 -11.99 -7.21 -5.16
CA ALA A 58 -11.61 -8.50 -4.60
C ALA A 58 -10.28 -8.96 -5.21
N ILE A 59 -9.59 -9.90 -4.59
CA ILE A 59 -8.42 -10.56 -5.14
C ILE A 59 -8.79 -12.00 -5.48
N CYS A 60 -8.55 -12.38 -6.72
CA CYS A 60 -8.89 -13.71 -7.24
C CYS A 60 -7.63 -14.50 -7.58
N LYS A 61 -7.66 -15.81 -7.39
CA LYS A 61 -6.59 -16.71 -7.83
C LYS A 61 -6.46 -16.67 -9.35
N ALA A 62 -5.24 -16.48 -9.84
CA ALA A 62 -4.99 -16.49 -11.26
C ALA A 62 -5.38 -17.84 -11.90
N LYS A 63 -5.86 -17.77 -13.15
CA LYS A 63 -6.26 -18.87 -14.05
C LYS A 63 -7.48 -19.68 -13.62
N ARG A 64 -7.92 -19.58 -12.36
CA ARG A 64 -9.01 -20.41 -11.81
C ARG A 64 -10.03 -19.65 -10.98
N GLY A 65 -9.70 -18.44 -10.54
CA GLY A 65 -10.55 -17.60 -9.71
C GLY A 65 -11.57 -16.80 -10.51
N GLY A 66 -12.30 -15.93 -9.80
CA GLY A 66 -13.39 -15.12 -10.35
C GLY A 66 -12.98 -14.14 -11.45
N PHE A 67 -11.69 -13.81 -11.57
CA PHE A 67 -11.16 -12.89 -12.59
C PHE A 67 -10.39 -13.56 -13.72
N LYS A 68 -10.42 -14.89 -13.83
CA LYS A 68 -9.62 -15.61 -14.84
C LYS A 68 -9.89 -15.18 -16.30
N ASP A 69 -11.08 -14.65 -16.59
CA ASP A 69 -11.49 -14.14 -17.90
C ASP A 69 -11.78 -12.62 -17.88
N THR A 70 -11.35 -11.90 -16.84
CA THR A 70 -11.49 -10.44 -16.72
C THR A 70 -10.19 -9.78 -17.14
N LEU A 71 -10.28 -8.79 -18.02
CA LEU A 71 -9.11 -8.05 -18.49
C LEU A 71 -8.65 -7.02 -17.45
N PRO A 72 -7.35 -6.66 -17.45
CA PRO A 72 -6.78 -5.73 -16.47
C PRO A 72 -7.39 -4.32 -16.54
N ASP A 73 -7.84 -3.87 -17.71
CA ASP A 73 -8.51 -2.59 -17.89
C ASP A 73 -9.89 -2.55 -17.22
N ASP A 74 -10.69 -3.61 -17.27
CA ASP A 74 -11.95 -3.74 -16.51
C ASP A 74 -11.72 -3.74 -14.98
N LEU A 75 -10.66 -4.42 -14.52
CA LEU A 75 -10.29 -4.44 -13.09
C LEU A 75 -9.91 -3.03 -12.61
N LEU A 76 -9.06 -2.33 -13.36
CA LEU A 76 -8.62 -0.99 -13.02
C LEU A 76 -9.76 0.03 -13.14
N ALA A 77 -10.56 -0.03 -14.20
CA ALA A 77 -11.70 0.85 -14.41
C ALA A 77 -12.70 0.79 -13.24
N SER A 78 -12.94 -0.42 -12.71
CA SER A 78 -13.85 -0.62 -11.58
C SER A 78 -13.43 0.19 -10.34
N VAL A 79 -12.15 0.19 -9.98
CA VAL A 79 -11.65 0.94 -8.80
C VAL A 79 -11.49 2.43 -9.08
N LEU A 80 -11.09 2.82 -10.29
CA LEU A 80 -11.02 4.24 -10.69
C LEU A 80 -12.41 4.90 -10.67
N LYS A 81 -13.41 4.20 -11.21
CA LYS A 81 -14.81 4.65 -11.20
C LYS A 81 -15.35 4.76 -9.78
N ALA A 82 -15.08 3.78 -8.92
CA ALA A 82 -15.54 3.82 -7.53
C ALA A 82 -14.93 4.99 -6.73
N VAL A 83 -13.68 5.36 -7.00
CA VAL A 83 -13.04 6.54 -6.41
C VAL A 83 -13.82 7.81 -6.77
N VAL A 84 -14.13 8.01 -8.04
CA VAL A 84 -14.90 9.17 -8.53
C VAL A 84 -16.30 9.17 -7.93
N GLU A 85 -17.05 8.08 -8.08
CA GLU A 85 -18.46 7.99 -7.67
C GLU A 85 -18.64 8.16 -6.16
N ARG A 86 -17.77 7.57 -5.34
CA ARG A 86 -17.90 7.63 -3.87
C ARG A 86 -17.41 8.94 -3.27
N THR A 87 -16.68 9.76 -4.04
CA THR A 87 -16.25 11.10 -3.61
C THR A 87 -17.00 12.23 -4.30
N SER A 88 -17.81 11.92 -5.32
CA SER A 88 -18.50 12.91 -6.16
C SER A 88 -17.54 13.95 -6.76
N LEU A 89 -16.28 13.57 -6.98
CA LEU A 89 -15.26 14.42 -7.61
C LEU A 89 -15.52 14.50 -9.11
N ASP A 90 -15.36 15.67 -9.72
CA ASP A 90 -15.29 15.77 -11.18
C ASP A 90 -13.97 15.14 -11.68
N PRO A 91 -14.02 14.08 -12.53
CA PRO A 91 -12.83 13.41 -13.03
C PRO A 91 -11.82 14.35 -13.71
N SER A 92 -12.28 15.45 -14.30
CA SER A 92 -11.43 16.42 -15.00
C SER A 92 -10.50 17.19 -14.07
N GLU A 93 -10.74 17.18 -12.76
CA GLU A 93 -9.88 17.83 -11.77
C GLU A 93 -8.63 17.02 -11.41
N VAL A 94 -8.55 15.75 -11.83
CA VAL A 94 -7.40 14.89 -11.54
C VAL A 94 -6.21 15.27 -12.42
N GLY A 95 -5.10 15.63 -11.81
CA GLY A 95 -3.90 16.09 -12.52
C GLY A 95 -3.00 14.98 -13.06
N ASP A 96 -3.02 13.79 -12.46
CA ASP A 96 -2.31 12.60 -12.96
C ASP A 96 -2.92 11.31 -12.38
N ILE A 97 -2.89 10.24 -13.17
CA ILE A 97 -3.16 8.88 -12.73
C ILE A 97 -1.87 8.07 -12.88
N VAL A 98 -1.37 7.53 -11.78
CA VAL A 98 -0.15 6.72 -11.76
C VAL A 98 -0.52 5.30 -11.42
N VAL A 99 -0.19 4.35 -12.30
CA VAL A 99 -0.59 2.95 -12.16
C VAL A 99 0.62 2.04 -11.97
N GLY A 100 0.71 1.43 -10.80
CA GLY A 100 1.68 0.38 -10.49
C GLY A 100 1.34 -0.95 -11.14
N THR A 101 2.22 -1.50 -11.95
CA THR A 101 1.98 -2.73 -12.73
C THR A 101 3.31 -3.32 -13.19
N VAL A 102 3.42 -4.66 -13.26
CA VAL A 102 4.72 -5.32 -13.32
C VAL A 102 4.92 -6.18 -14.56
N ILE A 103 4.00 -7.11 -14.85
CA ILE A 103 4.30 -8.24 -15.75
C ILE A 103 4.12 -7.84 -17.22
N ALA A 104 3.08 -7.09 -17.51
CA ALA A 104 2.68 -6.79 -18.87
C ALA A 104 3.72 -5.93 -19.63
N PRO A 105 3.83 -6.09 -20.96
CA PRO A 105 4.70 -5.25 -21.78
C PRO A 105 4.38 -3.77 -21.58
N GLY A 106 5.41 -2.94 -21.35
CA GLY A 106 5.22 -1.57 -20.86
C GLY A 106 4.28 -0.71 -21.70
N SER A 107 4.46 -0.67 -23.03
CA SER A 107 3.60 0.12 -23.92
C SER A 107 2.17 -0.41 -23.97
N GLN A 108 1.99 -1.73 -23.99
CA GLN A 108 0.67 -2.35 -23.97
C GLN A 108 -0.08 -2.00 -22.69
N ARG A 109 0.56 -2.18 -21.53
CA ARG A 109 -0.06 -1.89 -20.24
C ARG A 109 -0.38 -0.41 -20.07
N ALA A 110 0.46 0.49 -20.57
CA ALA A 110 0.15 1.92 -20.56
C ALA A 110 -1.13 2.24 -21.38
N MET A 111 -1.30 1.59 -22.53
CA MET A 111 -2.53 1.72 -23.33
C MET A 111 -3.75 1.13 -22.61
N GLU A 112 -3.65 -0.06 -22.02
CA GLU A 112 -4.73 -0.69 -21.24
C GLU A 112 -5.14 0.19 -20.05
N CYS A 113 -4.18 0.81 -19.35
CA CYS A 113 -4.48 1.74 -18.26
C CYS A 113 -5.22 2.99 -18.78
N ARG A 114 -4.84 3.51 -19.96
CA ARG A 114 -5.54 4.63 -20.60
C ARG A 114 -6.97 4.27 -20.98
N VAL A 115 -7.19 3.07 -21.52
CA VAL A 115 -8.52 2.54 -21.83
C VAL A 115 -9.36 2.43 -20.56
N ALA A 116 -8.79 1.90 -19.47
CA ALA A 116 -9.46 1.82 -18.17
C ALA A 116 -9.91 3.18 -17.63
N ALA A 117 -9.09 4.22 -17.78
CA ALA A 117 -9.45 5.58 -17.40
C ALA A 117 -10.67 6.09 -18.19
N TYR A 118 -10.72 5.83 -19.50
CA TYR A 118 -11.90 6.16 -20.32
C TYR A 118 -13.14 5.36 -19.90
N PHE A 119 -13.01 4.07 -19.61
CA PHE A 119 -14.12 3.25 -19.07
C PHE A 119 -14.65 3.77 -17.73
N ALA A 120 -13.76 4.35 -16.91
CA ALA A 120 -14.10 4.98 -15.64
C ALA A 120 -14.65 6.42 -15.77
N GLY A 121 -14.73 6.97 -16.99
CA GLY A 121 -15.30 8.30 -17.26
C GLY A 121 -14.32 9.47 -17.14
N PHE A 122 -13.01 9.22 -17.10
CA PHE A 122 -12.02 10.30 -17.15
C PHE A 122 -11.93 10.89 -18.57
N PRO A 123 -11.83 12.23 -18.71
CA PRO A 123 -11.67 12.86 -20.01
C PRO A 123 -10.26 12.68 -20.57
N ASP A 124 -10.08 13.03 -21.83
CA ASP A 124 -8.80 12.98 -22.52
C ASP A 124 -7.74 13.94 -21.94
N THR A 125 -8.16 14.98 -21.25
CA THR A 125 -7.28 15.96 -20.58
C THR A 125 -6.54 15.41 -19.38
N VAL A 126 -7.01 14.34 -18.74
CA VAL A 126 -6.37 13.74 -17.56
C VAL A 126 -5.25 12.81 -18.00
N PRO A 127 -3.97 13.07 -17.68
CA PRO A 127 -2.88 12.20 -18.08
C PRO A 127 -2.83 10.92 -17.24
N ILE A 128 -2.16 9.90 -17.77
CA ILE A 128 -1.96 8.63 -17.09
C ILE A 128 -0.61 8.03 -17.47
N ARG A 129 0.05 7.43 -16.49
CA ARG A 129 1.33 6.74 -16.67
C ARG A 129 1.40 5.47 -15.83
N THR A 130 2.32 4.59 -16.19
CA THR A 130 2.63 3.39 -15.42
C THR A 130 3.96 3.54 -14.70
N VAL A 131 4.12 2.83 -13.58
CA VAL A 131 5.37 2.72 -12.84
C VAL A 131 5.64 1.26 -12.49
N ASN A 132 6.91 0.86 -12.57
CA ASN A 132 7.33 -0.49 -12.20
C ASN A 132 8.50 -0.41 -11.21
N ARG A 133 8.20 -0.76 -9.96
CA ARG A 133 9.17 -1.12 -8.92
C ARG A 133 8.80 -2.49 -8.34
N GLN A 134 8.59 -3.47 -9.22
CA GLN A 134 8.20 -4.85 -8.89
C GLN A 134 7.03 -4.89 -7.90
N CYS A 135 7.11 -5.70 -6.84
CA CYS A 135 6.07 -5.90 -5.82
C CYS A 135 5.59 -4.60 -5.14
N SER A 136 6.37 -3.51 -5.17
CA SER A 136 5.96 -2.23 -4.57
C SER A 136 5.34 -1.24 -5.54
N SER A 137 5.10 -1.61 -6.80
CA SER A 137 4.68 -0.65 -7.84
C SER A 137 3.43 0.14 -7.46
N GLY A 138 2.42 -0.49 -6.86
CA GLY A 138 1.21 0.22 -6.41
C GLY A 138 1.47 1.20 -5.26
N LEU A 139 2.41 0.89 -4.36
CA LEU A 139 2.78 1.81 -3.27
C LEU A 139 3.69 2.94 -3.79
N GLN A 140 4.56 2.62 -4.75
CA GLN A 140 5.37 3.60 -5.47
C GLN A 140 4.48 4.60 -6.23
N ALA A 141 3.40 4.13 -6.87
CA ALA A 141 2.44 5.01 -7.54
C ALA A 141 1.80 6.01 -6.57
N VAL A 142 1.38 5.56 -5.38
CA VAL A 142 0.86 6.43 -4.31
C VAL A 142 1.92 7.43 -3.85
N ALA A 143 3.17 6.99 -3.67
CA ALA A 143 4.26 7.86 -3.27
C ALA A 143 4.63 8.90 -4.34
N ASP A 144 4.64 8.52 -5.61
CA ASP A 144 4.90 9.43 -6.72
C ASP A 144 3.83 10.52 -6.80
N VAL A 145 2.54 10.16 -6.65
CA VAL A 145 1.45 11.13 -6.63
C VAL A 145 1.60 12.08 -5.43
N ALA A 146 1.90 11.56 -4.25
CA ALA A 146 2.15 12.38 -3.08
C ALA A 146 3.33 13.35 -3.28
N ALA A 147 4.41 12.89 -3.91
CA ALA A 147 5.57 13.73 -4.24
C ALA A 147 5.20 14.85 -5.23
N SER A 148 4.44 14.54 -6.28
CA SER A 148 3.99 15.54 -7.26
C SER A 148 3.04 16.59 -6.66
N ILE A 149 2.14 16.20 -5.75
CA ILE A 149 1.28 17.16 -5.03
C ILE A 149 2.14 18.08 -4.15
N ARG A 150 3.10 17.52 -3.41
CA ARG A 150 4.05 18.31 -2.59
C ARG A 150 4.92 19.24 -3.44
N ALA A 151 5.26 18.83 -4.66
CA ALA A 151 6.03 19.62 -5.62
C ALA A 151 5.20 20.72 -6.30
N GLY A 152 3.86 20.72 -6.13
CA GLY A 152 2.97 21.71 -6.72
C GLY A 152 2.70 21.48 -8.22
N TYR A 153 2.89 20.28 -8.73
CA TYR A 153 2.57 19.97 -10.14
C TYR A 153 1.06 19.86 -10.39
N TYR A 154 0.30 19.43 -9.39
CA TYR A 154 -1.16 19.37 -9.37
C TYR A 154 -1.66 19.18 -7.94
N ASP A 155 -2.93 19.49 -7.67
CA ASP A 155 -3.50 19.38 -6.32
C ASP A 155 -4.23 18.05 -6.04
N ILE A 156 -4.61 17.30 -7.08
CA ILE A 156 -5.34 16.02 -6.99
C ILE A 156 -4.67 15.00 -7.91
N GLY A 157 -4.47 13.78 -7.42
CA GLY A 157 -3.97 12.67 -8.24
C GLY A 157 -4.41 11.31 -7.72
N ILE A 158 -4.30 10.29 -8.58
CA ILE A 158 -4.65 8.92 -8.23
C ILE A 158 -3.41 8.03 -8.29
N GLY A 159 -3.06 7.43 -7.15
CA GLY A 159 -2.09 6.34 -7.07
C GLY A 159 -2.82 5.01 -7.11
N ALA A 160 -2.63 4.23 -8.17
CA ALA A 160 -3.31 2.97 -8.41
C ALA A 160 -2.33 1.82 -8.64
N GLY A 161 -2.84 0.61 -8.70
CA GLY A 161 -2.11 -0.53 -9.22
C GLY A 161 -3.04 -1.62 -9.74
N VAL A 162 -2.57 -2.37 -10.73
CA VAL A 162 -3.31 -3.46 -11.35
C VAL A 162 -2.36 -4.57 -11.79
N GLU A 163 -2.77 -5.81 -11.59
CA GLU A 163 -2.11 -6.98 -12.15
C GLU A 163 -3.14 -8.02 -12.56
N SER A 164 -2.93 -8.66 -13.71
CA SER A 164 -3.69 -9.83 -14.13
C SER A 164 -2.70 -10.94 -14.49
N MET A 165 -2.34 -11.73 -13.49
CA MET A 165 -1.44 -12.87 -13.66
C MET A 165 -2.13 -14.05 -14.38
N SER A 166 -3.44 -13.96 -14.60
CA SER A 166 -4.21 -14.82 -15.52
C SER A 166 -3.89 -14.55 -16.97
N THR A 167 -3.85 -13.28 -17.38
CA THR A 167 -3.63 -12.86 -18.77
C THR A 167 -2.15 -12.68 -19.08
N ASP A 168 -1.42 -12.07 -18.14
CA ASP A 168 -0.02 -11.71 -18.32
C ASP A 168 0.86 -12.87 -17.86
N HIS A 169 1.71 -13.35 -18.77
CA HIS A 169 2.62 -14.43 -18.47
C HIS A 169 3.99 -13.89 -18.07
N ILE A 170 4.62 -14.50 -17.06
CA ILE A 170 6.06 -14.42 -16.84
C ILE A 170 6.65 -15.73 -17.39
N PRO A 171 7.15 -15.78 -18.64
CA PRO A 171 7.72 -17.00 -19.20
C PRO A 171 8.92 -17.45 -18.36
N GLY A 172 8.88 -18.67 -17.83
CA GLY A 172 10.01 -19.28 -17.11
C GLY A 172 10.49 -18.55 -15.85
N GLY A 173 9.71 -17.58 -15.34
CA GLY A 173 10.11 -16.78 -14.18
C GLY A 173 11.18 -15.71 -14.46
N GLY A 174 11.39 -15.30 -15.71
CA GLY A 174 12.43 -14.34 -16.09
C GLY A 174 12.13 -13.47 -17.31
N PHE A 175 13.10 -12.63 -17.67
CA PHE A 175 13.05 -11.74 -18.82
C PHE A 175 13.14 -12.54 -20.13
N ASN A 176 12.35 -12.16 -21.15
CA ASN A 176 12.40 -12.75 -22.51
C ASN A 176 13.79 -12.67 -23.16
N THR A 177 14.65 -11.76 -22.69
CA THR A 177 16.03 -11.63 -23.13
C THR A 177 16.87 -11.14 -21.95
N THR A 178 17.94 -11.87 -21.63
CA THR A 178 18.91 -11.47 -20.60
C THR A 178 20.28 -11.33 -21.24
N ASN A 179 21.01 -10.25 -20.94
CA ASN A 179 22.38 -10.08 -21.41
C ASN A 179 23.28 -11.15 -20.76
N PRO A 180 23.98 -12.02 -21.53
CA PRO A 180 24.83 -13.07 -20.97
C PRO A 180 25.90 -12.55 -20.00
N ARG A 181 26.35 -11.30 -20.19
CA ARG A 181 27.30 -10.64 -19.28
C ARG A 181 26.80 -10.53 -17.85
N ALA A 182 25.48 -10.61 -17.60
CA ALA A 182 24.93 -10.62 -16.25
C ALA A 182 25.51 -11.76 -15.39
N GLN A 183 25.91 -12.88 -16.00
CA GLN A 183 26.52 -14.01 -15.29
C GLN A 183 27.92 -13.70 -14.74
N GLU A 184 28.59 -12.69 -15.29
CA GLU A 184 29.93 -12.27 -14.88
C GLU A 184 29.92 -11.42 -13.60
N PHE A 185 28.77 -10.82 -13.24
CA PHE A 185 28.63 -9.93 -12.08
C PHE A 185 27.70 -10.59 -11.04
N PRO A 186 28.20 -10.98 -9.85
CA PRO A 186 27.39 -11.67 -8.85
C PRO A 186 26.07 -10.97 -8.52
N GLY A 187 26.08 -9.65 -8.29
CA GLY A 187 24.86 -8.89 -8.02
C GLY A 187 23.87 -8.87 -9.19
N ALA A 188 24.35 -8.81 -10.45
CA ALA A 188 23.47 -8.85 -11.62
C ALA A 188 22.88 -10.26 -11.85
N ARG A 189 23.69 -11.30 -11.63
CA ARG A 189 23.23 -12.69 -11.67
C ARG A 189 22.17 -12.95 -10.61
N ASP A 190 22.34 -12.44 -9.40
CA ASP A 190 21.41 -12.66 -8.30
C ASP A 190 20.06 -11.94 -8.50
N CYS A 191 20.02 -10.88 -9.31
CA CYS A 191 18.77 -10.27 -9.79
C CYS A 191 17.92 -11.22 -10.67
N LEU A 192 18.51 -12.30 -11.21
CA LEU A 192 17.83 -13.28 -12.05
C LEU A 192 17.34 -14.50 -11.25
N LEU A 193 17.59 -14.54 -9.94
CA LEU A 193 17.11 -15.64 -9.09
C LEU A 193 15.57 -15.64 -9.04
N PRO A 194 14.93 -16.82 -9.19
CA PRO A 194 13.51 -16.93 -8.92
C PRO A 194 13.22 -16.46 -7.50
N MET A 195 12.15 -15.67 -7.32
CA MET A 195 11.83 -15.12 -5.99
C MET A 195 11.67 -16.21 -4.92
N GLY A 196 11.15 -17.37 -5.29
CA GLY A 196 11.06 -18.53 -4.40
C GLY A 196 12.41 -19.08 -3.92
N ILE A 197 13.48 -18.96 -4.72
CA ILE A 197 14.84 -19.30 -4.26
C ILE A 197 15.33 -18.28 -3.24
N THR A 198 15.02 -16.99 -3.43
CA THR A 198 15.36 -15.97 -2.41
C THR A 198 14.62 -16.19 -1.09
N SER A 199 13.42 -16.77 -1.13
CA SER A 199 12.68 -17.22 0.07
C SER A 199 13.43 -18.32 0.82
N GLU A 200 13.94 -19.34 0.10
CA GLU A 200 14.77 -20.39 0.70
C GLU A 200 16.06 -19.81 1.29
N ASN A 201 16.71 -18.89 0.57
CA ASN A 201 17.93 -18.23 1.06
C ASN A 201 17.70 -17.46 2.36
N VAL A 202 16.56 -16.76 2.49
CA VAL A 202 16.19 -16.06 3.73
C VAL A 202 15.94 -17.07 4.85
N ALA A 203 15.17 -18.12 4.59
CA ALA A 203 14.88 -19.16 5.59
C ALA A 203 16.16 -19.83 6.11
N GLU A 204 17.05 -20.23 5.20
CA GLU A 204 18.33 -20.89 5.54
C GLU A 204 19.29 -19.94 6.26
N ARG A 205 19.47 -18.70 5.75
CA ARG A 205 20.46 -17.75 6.29
C ARG A 205 20.08 -17.20 7.66
N TYR A 206 18.78 -17.04 7.92
CA TYR A 206 18.28 -16.41 9.15
C TYR A 206 17.50 -17.36 10.06
N GLY A 207 17.51 -18.66 9.77
CA GLY A 207 16.96 -19.70 10.64
C GLY A 207 15.44 -19.62 10.81
N VAL A 208 14.69 -19.32 9.75
CA VAL A 208 13.22 -19.34 9.77
C VAL A 208 12.74 -20.74 9.45
N THR A 209 12.24 -21.44 10.47
CA THR A 209 11.88 -22.86 10.36
C THR A 209 10.65 -23.08 9.47
N ARG A 210 10.46 -24.32 9.00
CA ARG A 210 9.28 -24.70 8.21
C ARG A 210 8.00 -24.53 9.04
N GLU A 211 8.05 -24.88 10.31
CA GLU A 211 6.94 -24.79 11.25
C GLU A 211 6.49 -23.34 11.44
N GLU A 212 7.43 -22.40 11.55
CA GLU A 212 7.12 -20.97 11.65
C GLU A 212 6.50 -20.42 10.36
N GLN A 213 6.99 -20.87 9.20
CA GLN A 213 6.45 -20.49 7.91
C GLN A 213 5.00 -20.97 7.74
N ASP A 214 4.73 -22.23 8.07
CA ASP A 214 3.40 -22.80 7.97
C ASP A 214 2.45 -22.20 9.03
N MET A 215 2.94 -21.88 10.23
CA MET A 215 2.14 -21.22 11.26
C MET A 215 1.70 -19.81 10.85
N ALA A 216 2.60 -19.03 10.22
CA ALA A 216 2.26 -17.72 9.67
C ALA A 216 1.16 -17.83 8.59
N ALA A 217 1.22 -18.87 7.75
CA ALA A 217 0.19 -19.12 6.74
C ALA A 217 -1.18 -19.49 7.34
N VAL A 218 -1.20 -20.35 8.37
CA VAL A 218 -2.43 -20.68 9.10
C VAL A 218 -3.06 -19.41 9.69
N GLU A 219 -2.26 -18.58 10.37
CA GLU A 219 -2.77 -17.37 10.99
C GLU A 219 -3.25 -16.36 9.95
N SER A 220 -2.55 -16.19 8.83
CA SER A 220 -3.01 -15.35 7.72
C SER A 220 -4.38 -15.81 7.20
N HIS A 221 -4.59 -17.11 6.99
CA HIS A 221 -5.86 -17.64 6.51
C HIS A 221 -6.99 -17.49 7.54
N LYS A 222 -6.69 -17.73 8.81
CA LYS A 222 -7.62 -17.56 9.92
C LYS A 222 -8.07 -16.11 10.07
N ARG A 223 -7.14 -15.14 10.04
CA ARG A 223 -7.45 -13.70 10.10
C ARG A 223 -8.26 -13.25 8.89
N ALA A 224 -7.90 -13.69 7.68
CA ALA A 224 -8.67 -13.38 6.46
C ALA A 224 -10.10 -13.96 6.51
N ALA A 225 -10.25 -15.20 6.98
CA ALA A 225 -11.57 -15.82 7.14
C ALA A 225 -12.43 -15.06 8.16
N ALA A 226 -11.85 -14.64 9.29
CA ALA A 226 -12.54 -13.84 10.31
C ALA A 226 -12.94 -12.45 9.78
N ALA A 227 -12.06 -11.78 9.02
CA ALA A 227 -12.34 -10.49 8.40
C ALA A 227 -13.48 -10.58 7.36
N ASN A 228 -13.49 -11.64 6.55
CA ASN A 228 -14.58 -11.93 5.62
C ASN A 228 -15.91 -12.17 6.36
N ALA A 229 -15.91 -13.05 7.38
CA ALA A 229 -17.12 -13.40 8.12
C ALA A 229 -17.72 -12.21 8.88
N SER A 230 -16.87 -11.32 9.40
CA SER A 230 -17.29 -10.09 10.10
C SER A 230 -17.64 -8.94 9.16
N GLY A 231 -17.43 -9.08 7.85
CA GLY A 231 -17.73 -8.05 6.86
C GLY A 231 -16.80 -6.84 6.88
N LYS A 232 -15.64 -6.91 7.54
CA LYS A 232 -14.67 -5.80 7.66
C LYS A 232 -14.19 -5.28 6.30
N LEU A 233 -14.16 -6.14 5.29
CA LEU A 233 -13.60 -5.80 3.97
C LEU A 233 -14.63 -5.15 3.02
N LYS A 234 -15.89 -5.02 3.45
CA LYS A 234 -16.96 -4.45 2.60
C LYS A 234 -16.73 -2.99 2.22
N ASP A 235 -16.11 -2.21 3.11
CA ASP A 235 -15.87 -0.78 2.89
C ASP A 235 -14.78 -0.52 1.83
N GLU A 236 -13.80 -1.42 1.74
CA GLU A 236 -12.66 -1.31 0.83
C GLU A 236 -12.87 -2.02 -0.51
N ILE A 237 -13.68 -3.09 -0.56
CA ILE A 237 -13.93 -3.85 -1.79
C ILE A 237 -15.00 -3.17 -2.66
N VAL A 238 -14.68 -3.01 -3.93
CA VAL A 238 -15.60 -2.65 -5.02
C VAL A 238 -16.04 -3.95 -5.71
N PRO A 239 -17.34 -4.28 -5.70
CA PRO A 239 -17.85 -5.40 -6.48
C PRO A 239 -17.60 -5.18 -7.99
N VAL A 240 -17.07 -6.21 -8.65
CA VAL A 240 -16.77 -6.15 -10.10
C VAL A 240 -17.76 -7.03 -10.83
N ALA A 241 -18.59 -6.42 -11.69
CA ALA A 241 -19.44 -7.14 -12.63
C ALA A 241 -18.58 -7.59 -13.82
N THR A 242 -18.52 -8.88 -14.07
CA THR A 242 -17.68 -9.49 -15.11
C THR A 242 -18.32 -10.78 -15.62
N LYS A 243 -17.56 -11.60 -16.34
CA LYS A 243 -17.97 -12.88 -16.87
C LYS A 243 -16.97 -13.98 -16.55
N ILE A 244 -17.48 -15.20 -16.50
CA ILE A 244 -16.68 -16.42 -16.60
C ILE A 244 -17.03 -17.12 -17.91
N VAL A 245 -16.00 -17.52 -18.64
CA VAL A 245 -16.09 -18.30 -19.87
C VAL A 245 -15.95 -19.78 -19.53
N ASP A 246 -16.95 -20.56 -19.93
CA ASP A 246 -16.89 -22.02 -19.86
C ASP A 246 -15.78 -22.55 -20.80
N PRO A 247 -14.85 -23.37 -20.31
CA PRO A 247 -13.68 -23.76 -21.09
C PRO A 247 -14.02 -24.60 -22.33
N VAL A 248 -15.15 -25.34 -22.31
CA VAL A 248 -15.57 -26.28 -23.36
C VAL A 248 -16.55 -25.62 -24.32
N THR A 249 -17.65 -25.10 -23.81
CA THR A 249 -18.75 -24.54 -24.61
C THR A 249 -18.50 -23.11 -25.09
N LYS A 250 -17.51 -22.43 -24.49
CA LYS A 250 -17.24 -20.99 -24.68
C LYS A 250 -18.41 -20.08 -24.30
N ALA A 251 -19.42 -20.61 -23.61
CA ALA A 251 -20.53 -19.81 -23.10
C ALA A 251 -20.03 -18.83 -22.02
N GLU A 252 -20.50 -17.59 -22.09
CA GLU A 252 -20.20 -16.55 -21.11
C GLU A 252 -21.29 -16.50 -20.05
N LYS A 253 -20.90 -16.61 -18.77
CA LYS A 253 -21.79 -16.46 -17.63
C LYS A 253 -21.47 -15.16 -16.88
N PRO A 254 -22.40 -14.19 -16.84
CA PRO A 254 -22.23 -13.00 -16.00
C PRO A 254 -22.12 -13.37 -14.53
N ILE A 255 -21.18 -12.75 -13.82
CA ILE A 255 -20.97 -12.89 -12.39
C ILE A 255 -20.64 -11.52 -11.76
N VAL A 256 -20.80 -11.43 -10.45
CA VAL A 256 -20.29 -10.30 -9.66
C VAL A 256 -19.32 -10.84 -8.63
N VAL A 257 -18.08 -10.36 -8.65
CA VAL A 257 -17.04 -10.74 -7.70
C VAL A 257 -16.93 -9.67 -6.62
N SER A 258 -17.12 -10.06 -5.36
CA SER A 258 -17.13 -9.13 -4.21
C SER A 258 -16.40 -9.68 -2.97
N VAL A 259 -15.76 -10.85 -3.07
CA VAL A 259 -15.06 -11.51 -1.97
C VAL A 259 -13.76 -12.10 -2.49
N ASP A 260 -12.68 -12.00 -1.71
CA ASP A 260 -11.40 -12.61 -2.02
C ASP A 260 -11.52 -14.15 -2.07
N ASP A 261 -11.19 -14.79 -3.21
CA ASP A 261 -11.43 -16.23 -3.43
C ASP A 261 -10.24 -17.13 -3.03
N GLY A 262 -9.15 -16.52 -2.57
CA GLY A 262 -7.93 -17.19 -2.13
C GLY A 262 -8.03 -17.79 -0.72
N VAL A 263 -8.97 -17.31 0.11
CA VAL A 263 -9.03 -17.68 1.53
C VAL A 263 -9.41 -19.15 1.71
N ARG A 264 -8.72 -19.84 2.63
CA ARG A 264 -8.95 -21.24 3.00
C ARG A 264 -9.14 -21.32 4.52
N PRO A 265 -10.39 -21.20 5.03
CA PRO A 265 -10.65 -21.10 6.47
C PRO A 265 -10.17 -22.30 7.29
N ASN A 266 -10.07 -23.48 6.65
CA ASN A 266 -9.68 -24.74 7.29
C ASN A 266 -8.18 -25.05 7.18
N SER A 267 -7.36 -24.11 6.69
CA SER A 267 -5.90 -24.26 6.66
C SER A 267 -5.36 -24.54 8.05
N ASN A 268 -4.57 -25.60 8.18
CA ASN A 268 -4.03 -26.08 9.46
C ASN A 268 -2.62 -26.65 9.28
N MET A 269 -1.87 -26.75 10.38
CA MET A 269 -0.48 -27.22 10.37
C MET A 269 -0.33 -28.63 9.78
N ALA A 270 -1.27 -29.54 10.06
CA ALA A 270 -1.18 -30.92 9.59
C ALA A 270 -1.29 -31.02 8.07
N ASP A 271 -2.11 -30.19 7.45
CA ASP A 271 -2.26 -30.18 5.99
C ASP A 271 -1.14 -29.40 5.30
N LEU A 272 -0.68 -28.28 5.89
CA LEU A 272 0.46 -27.54 5.36
C LEU A 272 1.75 -28.36 5.42
N ALA A 273 1.98 -29.13 6.48
CA ALA A 273 3.18 -29.97 6.61
C ALA A 273 3.31 -31.02 5.50
N LYS A 274 2.19 -31.47 4.91
CA LYS A 274 2.16 -32.45 3.80
C LYS A 274 2.54 -31.84 2.45
N LEU A 275 2.54 -30.52 2.33
CA LEU A 275 2.82 -29.84 1.06
C LEU A 275 4.30 -30.01 0.68
N LYS A 276 4.50 -30.37 -0.61
CA LYS A 276 5.83 -30.46 -1.21
C LYS A 276 6.45 -29.07 -1.35
N THR A 277 7.76 -29.01 -1.23
CA THR A 277 8.54 -27.82 -1.55
C THR A 277 8.46 -27.52 -3.04
N VAL A 278 8.49 -26.24 -3.41
CA VAL A 278 8.30 -25.81 -4.80
C VAL A 278 9.61 -25.50 -5.51
N PHE A 279 10.58 -24.92 -4.78
CA PHE A 279 11.76 -24.32 -5.40
C PHE A 279 13.06 -25.11 -5.16
N LYS A 280 13.15 -25.88 -4.07
CA LYS A 280 14.34 -26.68 -3.72
C LYS A 280 13.92 -28.02 -3.08
N PRO A 281 14.53 -29.17 -3.42
CA PRO A 281 14.14 -30.48 -2.88
C PRO A 281 14.16 -30.56 -1.34
N ASN A 282 15.16 -29.91 -0.70
CA ASN A 282 15.28 -29.82 0.75
C ASN A 282 14.96 -28.40 1.26
N GLY A 283 14.07 -27.70 0.55
CA GLY A 283 13.61 -26.38 0.93
C GLY A 283 12.55 -26.40 2.03
N SER A 284 12.00 -25.23 2.30
CA SER A 284 10.94 -24.98 3.28
C SER A 284 9.76 -24.21 2.67
N THR A 285 9.96 -23.59 1.50
CA THR A 285 8.91 -22.84 0.81
C THR A 285 8.00 -23.78 0.03
N THR A 286 6.71 -23.69 0.31
CA THR A 286 5.62 -24.45 -0.33
C THR A 286 4.57 -23.51 -0.91
N ALA A 287 3.63 -24.06 -1.68
CA ALA A 287 2.49 -23.28 -2.14
C ALA A 287 1.55 -22.81 -1.01
N GLY A 288 1.64 -23.41 0.18
CA GLY A 288 0.81 -23.05 1.33
C GLY A 288 1.39 -21.94 2.20
N ASN A 289 2.71 -21.72 2.16
CA ASN A 289 3.40 -20.67 2.91
C ASN A 289 4.01 -19.58 1.99
N ALA A 290 3.53 -19.52 0.75
CA ALA A 290 3.85 -18.50 -0.23
C ALA A 290 2.56 -17.77 -0.65
N SER A 291 2.69 -16.52 -1.07
CA SER A 291 1.57 -15.77 -1.63
C SER A 291 0.97 -16.46 -2.86
N GLN A 292 -0.33 -16.30 -3.02
CA GLN A 292 -1.03 -16.83 -4.19
C GLN A 292 -0.81 -15.92 -5.39
N ILE A 293 -0.57 -16.53 -6.55
CA ILE A 293 -0.61 -15.85 -7.86
C ILE A 293 -2.06 -15.41 -8.09
N SER A 294 -2.26 -14.12 -8.32
CA SER A 294 -3.58 -13.51 -8.25
C SER A 294 -3.78 -12.34 -9.20
N ASP A 295 -5.05 -12.04 -9.46
CA ASP A 295 -5.52 -10.90 -10.24
C ASP A 295 -6.23 -9.91 -9.33
N GLY A 296 -6.08 -8.61 -9.62
CA GLY A 296 -6.83 -7.56 -8.94
C GLY A 296 -6.27 -6.16 -9.16
N ALA A 297 -6.99 -5.16 -8.65
CA ALA A 297 -6.62 -3.76 -8.72
C ALA A 297 -6.88 -3.02 -7.40
N GLY A 298 -6.19 -1.88 -7.21
CA GLY A 298 -6.42 -0.93 -6.13
C GLY A 298 -6.21 0.50 -6.60
N ALA A 299 -6.95 1.46 -6.04
CA ALA A 299 -6.83 2.88 -6.35
C ALA A 299 -6.97 3.73 -5.09
N VAL A 300 -6.13 4.77 -5.00
CA VAL A 300 -6.06 5.71 -3.89
C VAL A 300 -6.15 7.13 -4.45
N LEU A 301 -7.13 7.90 -3.99
CA LEU A 301 -7.27 9.31 -4.33
C LEU A 301 -6.54 10.15 -3.30
N LEU A 302 -5.54 10.87 -3.76
CA LEU A 302 -4.74 11.79 -2.97
C LEU A 302 -5.03 13.23 -3.40
N MET A 303 -5.01 14.14 -2.45
CA MET A 303 -5.07 15.56 -2.75
C MET A 303 -4.42 16.40 -1.66
N LYS A 304 -4.17 17.67 -1.95
CA LYS A 304 -3.75 18.66 -0.97
C LYS A 304 -4.83 18.84 0.11
N ARG A 305 -4.45 18.87 1.39
CA ARG A 305 -5.40 18.98 2.52
C ARG A 305 -6.32 20.19 2.39
N SER A 306 -5.78 21.36 2.07
CA SER A 306 -6.58 22.59 1.93
C SER A 306 -7.70 22.44 0.89
N LEU A 307 -7.46 21.68 -0.18
CA LEU A 307 -8.45 21.43 -1.22
C LEU A 307 -9.50 20.40 -0.77
N ALA A 308 -9.09 19.33 -0.09
CA ALA A 308 -10.01 18.38 0.52
C ALA A 308 -10.99 19.07 1.49
N MET A 309 -10.47 19.95 2.36
CA MET A 309 -11.28 20.73 3.30
C MET A 309 -12.22 21.69 2.57
N LYS A 310 -11.75 22.42 1.55
CA LYS A 310 -12.58 23.31 0.73
C LYS A 310 -13.73 22.56 0.03
N LYS A 311 -13.49 21.32 -0.38
CA LYS A 311 -14.50 20.44 -1.00
C LYS A 311 -15.38 19.71 0.01
N GLY A 312 -15.09 19.81 1.31
CA GLY A 312 -15.82 19.07 2.36
C GLY A 312 -15.61 17.55 2.31
N LEU A 313 -14.51 17.08 1.71
CA LEU A 313 -14.22 15.66 1.59
C LEU A 313 -13.61 15.13 2.90
N PRO A 314 -14.13 14.01 3.44
CA PRO A 314 -13.56 13.40 4.64
C PRO A 314 -12.15 12.88 4.35
N ILE A 315 -11.25 13.10 5.30
CA ILE A 315 -9.87 12.61 5.22
C ILE A 315 -9.83 11.22 5.83
N LEU A 316 -9.48 10.22 5.02
CA LEU A 316 -9.31 8.84 5.44
C LEU A 316 -7.93 8.60 6.07
N GLY A 317 -6.91 9.28 5.55
CA GLY A 317 -5.52 9.14 6.00
C GLY A 317 -4.65 10.31 5.56
N VAL A 318 -3.47 10.43 6.15
CA VAL A 318 -2.45 11.42 5.77
C VAL A 318 -1.17 10.69 5.40
N PHE A 319 -0.60 11.02 4.23
CA PHE A 319 0.66 10.45 3.77
C PHE A 319 1.83 11.18 4.44
N ARG A 320 2.57 10.50 5.32
CA ARG A 320 3.63 11.13 6.12
C ARG A 320 5.00 10.97 5.51
N SER A 321 5.40 9.74 5.21
CA SER A 321 6.73 9.45 4.66
C SER A 321 6.72 8.22 3.77
N PHE A 322 7.75 8.11 2.92
CA PHE A 322 8.02 6.95 2.09
C PHE A 322 9.52 6.76 1.97
N ALA A 323 9.97 5.51 2.09
CA ALA A 323 11.36 5.13 1.93
C ALA A 323 11.48 3.91 1.01
N VAL A 324 12.53 3.91 0.20
CA VAL A 324 12.99 2.74 -0.55
C VAL A 324 14.43 2.48 -0.18
N THR A 325 14.78 1.23 0.09
CA THR A 325 16.13 0.80 0.43
C THR A 325 16.57 -0.32 -0.51
N GLY A 326 17.85 -0.34 -0.88
CA GLY A 326 18.47 -1.46 -1.59
C GLY A 326 19.02 -2.49 -0.61
N VAL A 327 18.88 -3.77 -0.95
CA VAL A 327 19.40 -4.92 -0.19
C VAL A 327 19.96 -5.95 -1.16
N ASP A 328 20.64 -6.98 -0.64
CA ASP A 328 21.14 -8.09 -1.45
C ASP A 328 20.00 -8.77 -2.24
N PRO A 329 20.06 -8.84 -3.58
CA PRO A 329 19.05 -9.50 -4.41
C PRO A 329 18.80 -10.97 -4.05
N ALA A 330 19.83 -11.69 -3.58
CA ALA A 330 19.72 -13.10 -3.21
C ALA A 330 18.86 -13.33 -1.97
N VAL A 331 18.62 -12.29 -1.17
CA VAL A 331 17.77 -12.31 0.03
C VAL A 331 16.82 -11.11 0.05
N MET A 332 16.30 -10.72 -1.12
CA MET A 332 15.46 -9.54 -1.30
C MET A 332 14.27 -9.43 -0.33
N GLY A 333 13.80 -10.57 0.20
CA GLY A 333 12.80 -10.67 1.25
C GLY A 333 13.08 -9.83 2.50
N ILE A 334 14.34 -9.52 2.82
CA ILE A 334 14.69 -8.72 4.01
C ILE A 334 14.36 -7.23 3.88
N GLY A 335 13.93 -6.76 2.70
CA GLY A 335 13.67 -5.35 2.40
C GLY A 335 12.87 -4.59 3.47
N PRO A 336 11.72 -5.09 3.96
CA PRO A 336 10.92 -4.42 4.99
C PRO A 336 11.69 -4.15 6.29
N ALA A 337 12.62 -5.03 6.67
CA ALA A 337 13.43 -4.86 7.88
C ALA A 337 14.34 -3.61 7.84
N TYR A 338 14.60 -3.05 6.65
CA TYR A 338 15.37 -1.83 6.46
C TYR A 338 14.49 -0.65 6.06
N ALA A 339 13.48 -0.88 5.23
CA ALA A 339 12.59 0.18 4.76
C ALA A 339 11.67 0.71 5.86
N ILE A 340 11.13 -0.15 6.74
CA ILE A 340 10.23 0.27 7.83
C ILE A 340 10.92 1.24 8.79
N PRO A 341 12.12 0.93 9.36
CA PRO A 341 12.84 1.90 10.18
C PRO A 341 13.15 3.21 9.44
N ALA A 342 13.54 3.14 8.16
CA ALA A 342 13.84 4.32 7.36
C ALA A 342 12.61 5.23 7.18
N ALA A 343 11.45 4.68 6.83
CA ALA A 343 10.21 5.44 6.68
C ALA A 343 9.72 6.00 8.03
N ALA A 344 9.76 5.20 9.11
CA ALA A 344 9.40 5.66 10.45
C ALA A 344 10.28 6.85 10.89
N ASN A 345 11.59 6.76 10.70
CA ASN A 345 12.52 7.84 11.00
C ASN A 345 12.24 9.11 10.19
N LEU A 346 11.93 8.99 8.88
CA LEU A 346 11.53 10.13 8.04
C LEU A 346 10.23 10.80 8.52
N ALA A 347 9.35 10.04 9.17
CA ALA A 347 8.14 10.57 9.79
C ALA A 347 8.37 11.09 11.22
N GLY A 348 9.61 11.05 11.73
CA GLY A 348 9.94 11.43 13.11
C GLY A 348 9.41 10.44 14.16
N LEU A 349 9.18 9.18 13.78
CA LEU A 349 8.61 8.13 14.62
C LEU A 349 9.62 7.01 14.89
N LYS A 350 9.38 6.25 15.96
CA LYS A 350 10.01 4.94 16.16
C LYS A 350 9.07 3.84 15.65
N VAL A 351 9.63 2.68 15.34
CA VAL A 351 8.83 1.48 14.99
C VAL A 351 7.82 1.14 16.10
N SER A 352 8.16 1.38 17.36
CA SER A 352 7.28 1.16 18.51
C SER A 352 6.08 2.12 18.60
N ASP A 353 6.10 3.25 17.87
CA ASP A 353 4.99 4.20 17.82
C ASP A 353 3.94 3.82 16.76
N ILE A 354 4.16 2.75 16.00
CA ILE A 354 3.24 2.28 14.97
C ILE A 354 2.19 1.33 15.58
N ASP A 355 0.93 1.58 15.23
CA ASP A 355 -0.24 0.87 15.76
C ASP A 355 -0.69 -0.28 14.86
N LEU A 356 -0.39 -0.18 13.56
CA LEU A 356 -0.80 -1.16 12.57
C LEU A 356 0.21 -1.31 11.44
N PHE A 357 0.42 -2.54 10.98
CA PHE A 357 1.32 -2.85 9.88
C PHE A 357 0.61 -3.70 8.83
N GLU A 358 0.72 -3.31 7.57
CA GLU A 358 0.47 -4.16 6.40
C GLU A 358 1.84 -4.51 5.79
N ILE A 359 2.36 -5.68 6.13
CA ILE A 359 3.63 -6.20 5.58
C ILE A 359 3.30 -7.30 4.58
N ASN A 360 3.64 -7.09 3.31
CA ASN A 360 3.33 -8.06 2.26
C ASN A 360 3.93 -9.44 2.57
N GLU A 361 3.09 -10.47 2.50
CA GLU A 361 3.45 -11.86 2.75
C GLU A 361 3.81 -12.57 1.44
N ALA A 362 4.76 -12.04 0.67
CA ALA A 362 5.20 -12.68 -0.57
C ALA A 362 5.59 -14.15 -0.32
N PHE A 363 6.33 -14.37 0.77
CA PHE A 363 6.63 -15.67 1.37
C PHE A 363 6.62 -15.55 2.90
N ALA A 364 6.25 -16.63 3.58
CA ALA A 364 6.24 -16.65 5.05
C ALA A 364 7.66 -16.54 5.64
N SER A 365 8.68 -17.09 4.96
CA SER A 365 10.09 -17.01 5.36
C SER A 365 10.53 -15.56 5.64
N GLN A 366 10.32 -14.67 4.66
CA GLN A 366 10.69 -13.27 4.75
C GLN A 366 9.78 -12.46 5.68
N TYR A 367 8.50 -12.80 5.72
CA TYR A 367 7.53 -12.15 6.60
C TYR A 367 7.90 -12.38 8.06
N VAL A 368 8.10 -13.65 8.45
CA VAL A 368 8.49 -14.03 9.81
C VAL A 368 9.85 -13.42 10.17
N TYR A 369 10.82 -13.46 9.25
CA TYR A 369 12.11 -12.81 9.46
C TYR A 369 11.95 -11.32 9.77
N CYS A 370 11.19 -10.57 8.95
CA CYS A 370 11.02 -9.13 9.13
C CYS A 370 10.34 -8.81 10.46
N CYS A 371 9.27 -9.54 10.82
CA CYS A 371 8.59 -9.36 12.10
C CYS A 371 9.52 -9.62 13.29
N LYS A 372 10.30 -10.71 13.26
CA LYS A 372 11.28 -11.02 14.32
C LYS A 372 12.40 -9.98 14.38
N LYS A 373 12.98 -9.61 13.25
CA LYS A 373 14.13 -8.70 13.15
C LYS A 373 13.78 -7.29 13.68
N LEU A 374 12.54 -6.87 13.51
CA LEU A 374 12.02 -5.59 13.97
C LEU A 374 11.30 -5.68 15.33
N GLU A 375 11.25 -6.87 15.94
CA GLU A 375 10.57 -7.12 17.22
C GLU A 375 9.12 -6.63 17.23
N LEU A 376 8.41 -6.87 16.12
CA LEU A 376 7.02 -6.43 15.97
C LEU A 376 6.06 -7.27 16.81
N ASP A 377 5.06 -6.60 17.37
CA ASP A 377 3.88 -7.26 17.91
C ASP A 377 3.05 -7.83 16.75
N VAL A 378 3.00 -9.15 16.64
CA VAL A 378 2.29 -9.87 15.57
C VAL A 378 0.78 -9.64 15.57
N GLU A 379 0.20 -9.14 16.66
CA GLU A 379 -1.22 -8.74 16.74
C GLU A 379 -1.49 -7.38 16.07
N LYS A 380 -0.44 -6.66 15.69
CA LYS A 380 -0.52 -5.42 14.89
C LYS A 380 -0.22 -5.61 13.41
N VAL A 381 0.22 -6.79 12.98
CA VAL A 381 0.65 -7.04 11.59
C VAL A 381 -0.42 -7.85 10.84
N ASN A 382 -0.86 -7.38 9.66
CA ASN A 382 -1.81 -8.07 8.77
C ASN A 382 -3.04 -8.61 9.53
N VAL A 383 -3.67 -7.74 10.30
CA VAL A 383 -4.72 -8.11 11.28
C VAL A 383 -6.00 -8.66 10.63
N ASN A 384 -6.17 -8.42 9.33
CA ASN A 384 -7.26 -8.96 8.51
C ASN A 384 -6.76 -10.03 7.51
N GLY A 385 -5.59 -10.60 7.76
CA GLY A 385 -4.90 -11.57 6.91
C GLY A 385 -4.11 -10.89 5.79
N GLY A 386 -3.04 -11.55 5.33
CA GLY A 386 -2.17 -11.04 4.29
C GLY A 386 -2.17 -11.90 3.02
N ALA A 387 -1.16 -11.66 2.18
CA ALA A 387 -1.09 -12.14 0.81
C ALA A 387 -0.96 -13.67 0.66
N ILE A 388 -0.57 -14.40 1.72
CA ILE A 388 -0.66 -15.87 1.71
C ILE A 388 -2.13 -16.31 1.60
N ALA A 389 -3.02 -15.62 2.33
CA ALA A 389 -4.43 -15.94 2.32
C ALA A 389 -5.21 -15.32 1.16
N ILE A 390 -5.03 -14.02 0.90
CA ILE A 390 -5.86 -13.30 -0.07
C ILE A 390 -5.22 -13.19 -1.46
N GLY A 391 -3.89 -13.35 -1.57
CA GLY A 391 -3.16 -13.28 -2.83
C GLY A 391 -2.30 -12.04 -3.02
N HIS A 392 -1.36 -12.11 -3.98
CA HIS A 392 -0.40 -11.08 -4.32
C HIS A 392 -0.43 -10.71 -5.82
N PRO A 393 -1.41 -9.90 -6.26
CA PRO A 393 -1.38 -9.29 -7.58
C PRO A 393 -0.31 -8.19 -7.58
N LEU A 394 0.92 -8.55 -7.95
CA LEU A 394 2.16 -7.78 -7.82
C LEU A 394 1.95 -6.25 -7.80
N GLY A 395 1.62 -5.65 -8.95
CA GLY A 395 1.44 -4.20 -9.09
C GLY A 395 0.32 -3.60 -8.24
N ALA A 396 -0.76 -4.33 -8.00
CA ALA A 396 -1.91 -3.85 -7.22
C ALA A 396 -1.68 -3.88 -5.70
N THR A 397 -0.77 -4.73 -5.22
CA THR A 397 -0.66 -5.02 -3.78
C THR A 397 -0.36 -3.79 -2.94
N GLY A 398 0.53 -2.91 -3.39
CA GLY A 398 0.85 -1.70 -2.65
C GLY A 398 -0.34 -0.75 -2.47
N ALA A 399 -1.11 -0.50 -3.54
CA ALA A 399 -2.32 0.33 -3.47
C ALA A 399 -3.45 -0.37 -2.69
N ARG A 400 -3.57 -1.69 -2.86
CA ARG A 400 -4.51 -2.54 -2.11
C ARG A 400 -4.30 -2.44 -0.61
N CYS A 401 -3.05 -2.56 -0.15
CA CYS A 401 -2.70 -2.43 1.26
C CYS A 401 -3.01 -1.04 1.82
N VAL A 402 -2.99 0.03 1.00
CA VAL A 402 -3.42 1.37 1.46
C VAL A 402 -4.89 1.36 1.84
N ALA A 403 -5.74 0.74 1.01
CA ALA A 403 -7.14 0.57 1.34
C ALA A 403 -7.30 -0.24 2.63
N THR A 404 -6.71 -1.43 2.71
CA THR A 404 -6.82 -2.31 3.89
C THR A 404 -6.34 -1.64 5.17
N LEU A 405 -5.17 -1.01 5.15
CA LEU A 405 -4.59 -0.33 6.31
C LEU A 405 -5.50 0.81 6.79
N LEU A 406 -5.87 1.73 5.91
CA LEU A 406 -6.58 2.94 6.31
C LEU A 406 -8.02 2.65 6.76
N HIS A 407 -8.71 1.70 6.13
CA HIS A 407 -10.05 1.30 6.55
C HIS A 407 -10.02 0.59 7.92
N GLU A 408 -8.98 -0.19 8.22
CA GLU A 408 -8.81 -0.79 9.55
C GLU A 408 -8.44 0.24 10.62
N MET A 409 -7.53 1.18 10.33
CA MET A 409 -7.23 2.30 11.22
C MET A 409 -8.47 3.14 11.51
N LYS A 410 -9.30 3.41 10.48
CA LYS A 410 -10.60 4.07 10.64
C LYS A 410 -11.50 3.31 11.62
N ARG A 411 -11.66 1.99 11.45
CA ARG A 411 -12.47 1.14 12.34
C ARG A 411 -11.98 1.10 13.78
N ARG A 412 -10.66 1.08 13.98
CA ARG A 412 -10.03 1.06 15.31
C ARG A 412 -10.08 2.40 16.05
N GLY A 413 -10.43 3.49 15.35
CA GLY A 413 -10.60 4.80 15.95
C GLY A 413 -9.27 5.51 16.26
N LYS A 414 -9.35 6.58 17.05
CA LYS A 414 -8.25 7.56 17.26
C LYS A 414 -6.99 6.95 17.86
N ASP A 415 -7.11 5.86 18.62
CA ASP A 415 -5.97 5.19 19.25
C ASP A 415 -5.10 4.43 18.24
N CYS A 416 -5.62 4.14 17.04
CA CYS A 416 -4.84 3.57 15.94
C CYS A 416 -4.37 4.69 15.02
N ARG A 417 -3.39 5.46 15.49
CA ARG A 417 -2.95 6.71 14.88
C ARG A 417 -1.99 6.50 13.72
N PHE A 418 -0.99 5.65 13.88
CA PHE A 418 0.03 5.45 12.85
C PHE A 418 0.01 4.04 12.28
N GLY A 419 0.04 3.96 10.95
CA GLY A 419 0.09 2.71 10.21
C GLY A 419 1.27 2.70 9.25
N VAL A 420 1.84 1.51 9.03
CA VAL A 420 2.91 1.31 8.05
C VAL A 420 2.48 0.27 7.01
N ILE A 421 2.77 0.56 5.75
CA ILE A 421 2.71 -0.42 4.67
C ILE A 421 4.13 -0.73 4.24
N SER A 422 4.49 -1.99 4.08
CA SER A 422 5.80 -2.37 3.58
C SER A 422 5.78 -3.68 2.78
N MET A 423 6.75 -3.80 1.89
CA MET A 423 6.96 -5.00 1.08
C MET A 423 8.41 -5.16 0.68
N CYS A 424 8.85 -6.41 0.57
CA CYS A 424 10.04 -6.78 -0.17
C CYS A 424 9.80 -6.57 -1.67
N ILE A 425 10.89 -6.41 -2.40
CA ILE A 425 10.85 -6.07 -3.83
C ILE A 425 11.87 -6.95 -4.52
N GLY A 426 11.42 -7.67 -5.56
CA GLY A 426 12.30 -8.43 -6.44
C GLY A 426 13.52 -7.62 -6.87
N THR A 427 14.64 -8.29 -7.14
CA THR A 427 15.95 -7.69 -7.44
C THR A 427 16.61 -6.93 -6.28
N GLY A 428 16.16 -7.11 -5.03
CA GLY A 428 16.90 -6.63 -3.85
C GLY A 428 16.53 -5.23 -3.39
N MET A 429 15.26 -4.97 -3.12
CA MET A 429 14.85 -3.72 -2.47
C MET A 429 13.77 -3.96 -1.39
N GLY A 430 13.52 -2.94 -0.58
CA GLY A 430 12.33 -2.84 0.27
C GLY A 430 11.73 -1.44 0.17
N ALA A 431 10.40 -1.35 0.22
CA ALA A 431 9.69 -0.07 0.33
C ALA A 431 8.83 -0.04 1.59
N ALA A 432 8.70 1.13 2.20
CA ALA A 432 7.76 1.36 3.28
C ALA A 432 7.17 2.77 3.21
N ALA A 433 5.90 2.92 3.61
CA ALA A 433 5.21 4.19 3.74
C ALA A 433 4.57 4.30 5.12
N VAL A 434 4.65 5.48 5.73
CA VAL A 434 3.95 5.80 6.98
C VAL A 434 2.70 6.61 6.67
N PHE A 435 1.58 6.16 7.21
CA PHE A 435 0.31 6.86 7.18
C PHE A 435 -0.11 7.24 8.59
N GLU A 436 -0.70 8.43 8.72
CA GLU A 436 -1.45 8.80 9.91
C GLU A 436 -2.95 8.64 9.62
N ARG A 437 -3.70 8.15 10.60
CA ARG A 437 -5.15 8.03 10.52
C ARG A 437 -5.74 9.40 10.22
N GLY A 438 -6.64 9.46 9.25
CA GLY A 438 -7.44 10.64 9.04
C GLY A 438 -8.34 10.83 10.24
N ASP A 439 -8.26 11.98 10.89
CA ASP A 439 -9.29 12.36 11.81
C ASP A 439 -10.55 12.58 10.98
N SER A 440 -11.58 11.78 11.31
CA SER A 440 -12.86 11.74 10.61
C SER A 440 -13.55 13.11 10.53
N VAL A 441 -12.99 14.12 11.20
CA VAL A 441 -13.25 15.55 11.19
C VAL A 441 -12.17 16.23 12.07
N ASP A 442 -11.15 16.88 11.52
CA ASP A 442 -10.39 17.90 12.28
C ASP A 442 -11.14 19.26 12.22
N ASP A 443 -12.44 19.25 12.61
CA ASP A 443 -13.35 20.40 12.69
C ASP A 443 -14.03 20.93 11.41
N LEU A 444 -14.60 20.07 10.54
CA LEU A 444 -15.55 20.54 9.51
C LEU A 444 -16.92 21.05 10.07
N SER A 445 -17.02 21.44 11.36
CA SER A 445 -18.24 22.09 11.88
C SER A 445 -18.09 23.10 13.04
N ASN A 446 -16.89 23.37 13.60
CA ASN A 446 -16.81 24.11 14.88
C ASN A 446 -16.04 25.44 14.89
N ALA A 447 -15.93 26.17 13.78
CA ALA A 447 -15.50 27.57 13.82
C ALA A 447 -16.28 28.47 12.83
N ARG A 448 -17.46 28.90 13.30
CA ARG A 448 -18.29 30.03 12.83
C ARG A 448 -18.73 30.02 11.36
N VAL A 449 -19.93 29.49 11.14
CA VAL A 449 -20.91 30.28 10.38
C VAL A 449 -21.09 31.58 11.16
N VAL A 450 -20.61 32.70 10.62
CA VAL A 450 -20.97 34.01 11.14
C VAL A 450 -22.49 34.08 11.03
N ALA A 451 -23.17 34.00 12.16
CA ALA A 451 -24.54 34.40 12.27
C ALA A 451 -24.61 35.85 11.78
N ASN A 452 -25.21 36.08 10.62
CA ASN A 452 -25.78 37.38 10.29
C ASN A 452 -26.97 37.59 11.24
N GLY A 453 -26.65 37.97 12.47
CA GLY A 453 -27.57 38.48 13.46
C GLY A 453 -27.49 40.01 13.44
N SER A 454 -28.46 40.59 12.75
CA SER A 454 -28.96 41.97 12.84
C SER A 454 -28.58 42.78 14.07
N GLY A 455 -28.20 44.05 13.86
CA GLY A 455 -28.11 45.07 14.89
C GLY A 455 -28.26 46.50 14.33
N HIS A 456 -29.51 46.97 14.38
CA HIS A 456 -30.06 48.33 14.15
C HIS A 456 -30.17 48.87 12.73
#